data_AF-A0AA35N598-F1
#
_entry.id   AF-A0AA35N598-F1
#
_cell.length_a   1.000
_cell.length_b   1.000
_cell.length_c   1.000
_cell.angle_alpha   90.00
_cell.angle_beta   90.00
_cell.angle_gamma   90.00
#
_symmetry.space_group_name_H-M   'P 1'
#
loop_
_entity.id
_entity.type
_entity.pdbx_description
1 polymer ?
#
loop_
_entity_poly.entity_id
_entity_poly.type
_entity_poly.pdbx_seq_one_letter_code
_entity_poly.pdbx_strand_id
1 'polypeptide(L)'
;MKKAEVAGKIGGMVGGFKRRERQRFLVNFLKIIEIEEYPNLRLTSSLAKKLIAAFSGYKSISNDVLVKEFGRSNNKVKQQNLDDIVMLIVPRHRHTYKDLWGDAKRKIEDDADEYKKRIIEEMRPH
;
A
#
# COMPACT_ATOMS: atom_id res chain seq x y z
N MET A 1 -23.79 -24.90 -1.33
CA MET A 1 -22.96 -24.02 -0.49
C MET A 1 -23.88 -23.23 0.46
N LYS A 2 -23.62 -23.17 1.76
CA LYS A 2 -24.52 -22.44 2.70
C LYS A 2 -24.40 -20.93 2.47
N LYS A 3 -25.50 -20.16 2.60
CA LYS A 3 -25.50 -18.69 2.37
C LYS A 3 -24.39 -17.96 3.15
N ALA A 4 -24.11 -18.39 4.38
CA ALA A 4 -23.04 -17.83 5.22
C ALA A 4 -21.63 -18.06 4.66
N GLU A 5 -21.38 -19.21 4.03
CA GLU A 5 -20.10 -19.57 3.43
C GLU A 5 -19.82 -18.72 2.19
N VAL A 6 -20.85 -18.46 1.38
CA VAL A 6 -20.78 -17.57 0.22
C VAL A 6 -20.51 -16.12 0.64
N ALA A 7 -21.22 -15.64 1.67
CA ALA A 7 -20.99 -14.30 2.22
C ALA A 7 -19.56 -14.15 2.77
N GLY A 8 -19.04 -15.17 3.47
CA GLY A 8 -17.66 -15.20 3.94
C GLY A 8 -16.63 -15.14 2.81
N LYS A 9 -16.84 -15.91 1.74
CA LYS A 9 -15.97 -15.91 0.55
C LYS A 9 -15.95 -14.55 -0.14
N ILE A 10 -17.11 -13.94 -0.35
CA ILE A 10 -17.22 -12.59 -0.95
C ILE A 10 -16.52 -11.56 -0.07
N GLY A 11 -16.76 -11.58 1.25
CA GLY A 11 -16.09 -10.69 2.19
C GLY A 11 -14.56 -10.81 2.13
N GLY A 12 -14.05 -12.05 2.06
CA GLY A 12 -12.62 -12.32 1.88
C GLY A 12 -12.05 -11.77 0.57
N MET A 13 -12.78 -11.94 -0.54
CA MET A 13 -12.37 -11.42 -1.86
C MET A 13 -12.30 -9.89 -1.88
N VAL A 14 -13.35 -9.22 -1.39
CA VAL A 14 -13.43 -7.75 -1.31
C VAL A 14 -12.37 -7.18 -0.36
N GLY A 15 -12.17 -7.82 0.81
CA GLY A 15 -11.10 -7.44 1.74
C GLY A 15 -9.71 -7.59 1.13
N GLY A 16 -9.48 -8.69 0.40
CA GLY A 16 -8.25 -8.92 -0.35
C GLY A 16 -8.01 -7.87 -1.44
N PHE A 17 -9.05 -7.47 -2.17
CA PHE A 17 -9.00 -6.38 -3.16
C PHE A 17 -8.56 -5.06 -2.51
N LYS A 18 -9.27 -4.60 -1.46
CA LYS A 18 -8.95 -3.36 -0.74
C LYS A 18 -7.51 -3.36 -0.20
N ARG A 19 -7.02 -4.52 0.25
CA ARG A 19 -5.63 -4.68 0.72
C ARG A 19 -4.62 -4.49 -0.43
N ARG A 20 -4.85 -5.09 -1.59
CA ARG A 20 -3.95 -4.98 -2.76
C ARG A 20 -3.89 -3.55 -3.29
N GLU A 21 -5.03 -2.89 -3.44
CA GLU A 21 -5.06 -1.50 -3.92
C GLU A 21 -4.38 -0.53 -2.95
N ARG A 22 -4.55 -0.75 -1.64
CA ARG A 22 -3.80 0.01 -0.63
C ARG A 22 -2.29 -0.20 -0.76
N GLN A 23 -1.84 -1.43 -0.95
CA GLN A 23 -0.41 -1.71 -1.14
C GLN A 23 0.12 -1.04 -2.40
N ARG A 24 -0.63 -1.09 -3.51
CA ARG A 24 -0.30 -0.40 -4.76
C ARG A 24 -0.18 1.10 -4.58
N PHE A 25 -1.12 1.72 -3.86
CA PHE A 25 -1.05 3.15 -3.53
C PHE A 25 0.24 3.48 -2.78
N LEU A 26 0.57 2.74 -1.72
CA LEU A 26 1.76 2.98 -0.91
C LEU A 26 3.05 2.84 -1.73
N VAL A 27 3.12 1.84 -2.62
CA VAL A 27 4.25 1.66 -3.53
C VAL A 27 4.37 2.86 -4.47
N ASN A 28 3.29 3.25 -5.13
CA ASN A 28 3.31 4.34 -6.09
C ASN A 28 3.68 5.67 -5.42
N PHE A 29 3.15 5.93 -4.23
CA PHE A 29 3.48 7.12 -3.46
C PHE A 29 4.96 7.18 -3.12
N LEU A 30 5.57 6.07 -2.69
CA LEU A 30 7.01 6.04 -2.45
C LEU A 30 7.84 6.20 -3.73
N LYS A 31 7.35 5.74 -4.90
CA LYS A 31 8.04 5.98 -6.18
C LYS A 31 8.02 7.46 -6.56
N ILE A 32 6.98 8.20 -6.22
CA ILE A 32 6.95 9.66 -6.37
C ILE A 32 8.04 10.29 -5.51
N ILE A 33 8.11 9.91 -4.23
CA ILE A 33 9.18 10.37 -3.33
C ILE A 33 10.58 10.01 -3.86
N GLU A 34 10.74 8.79 -4.38
CA GLU A 34 12.00 8.35 -4.99
C GLU A 34 12.41 9.28 -6.14
N ILE A 35 11.49 9.60 -7.05
CA ILE A 35 11.76 10.49 -8.19
C ILE A 35 12.06 11.92 -7.74
N GLU A 36 11.32 12.44 -6.76
CA GLU A 36 11.42 13.84 -6.32
C GLU A 36 12.65 14.11 -5.44
N GLU A 37 12.93 13.23 -4.48
CA GLU A 37 14.04 13.42 -3.53
C GLU A 37 15.35 12.80 -4.04
N TYR A 38 15.25 11.75 -4.85
CA TYR A 38 16.39 10.93 -5.24
C TYR A 38 16.33 10.46 -6.71
N PRO A 39 16.31 11.36 -7.70
CA PRO A 39 16.07 11.01 -9.11
C PRO A 39 17.08 9.99 -9.69
N ASN A 40 18.25 9.85 -9.05
CA ASN A 40 19.32 8.93 -9.47
C ASN A 40 19.52 7.74 -8.52
N LEU A 41 18.68 7.56 -7.49
CA LEU A 41 18.82 6.48 -6.52
C LEU A 41 17.50 5.77 -6.30
N ARG A 42 17.56 4.44 -6.26
CA ARG A 42 16.43 3.61 -5.87
C ARG A 42 16.37 3.49 -4.35
N LEU A 43 15.22 3.75 -3.75
CA LEU A 43 14.97 3.49 -2.32
C LEU A 43 15.16 2.01 -2.05
N THR A 44 15.65 1.61 -0.87
CA THR A 44 15.74 0.19 -0.47
C THR A 44 14.47 -0.29 0.22
N SER A 45 14.21 -1.61 0.22
CA SER A 45 13.07 -2.20 0.94
C SER A 45 13.01 -1.81 2.44
N SER A 46 14.16 -1.63 3.11
CA SER A 46 14.22 -1.19 4.51
C SER A 46 13.74 0.25 4.70
N LEU A 47 14.20 1.17 3.86
CA LEU A 47 13.79 2.58 3.92
C LEU A 47 12.32 2.72 3.54
N ALA A 48 11.90 2.06 2.46
CA ALA A 48 10.50 2.03 2.03
C ALA A 48 9.56 1.51 3.14
N LYS A 49 9.97 0.45 3.86
CA LYS A 49 9.20 -0.07 4.99
C LYS A 49 9.00 0.95 6.11
N LYS A 50 10.06 1.68 6.48
CA LYS A 50 9.96 2.72 7.52
C LYS A 50 9.12 3.91 7.07
N LEU A 51 9.29 4.38 5.84
CA LEU A 51 8.48 5.45 5.27
C LEU A 51 6.99 5.07 5.25
N ILE A 52 6.65 3.86 4.79
CA ILE A 52 5.27 3.37 4.82
C ILE A 52 4.72 3.35 6.25
N ALA A 53 5.49 2.84 7.22
CA ALA A 53 5.05 2.83 8.61
C ALA A 53 4.77 4.25 9.13
N ALA A 54 5.64 5.21 8.82
CA ALA A 54 5.54 6.60 9.25
C ALA A 54 4.38 7.36 8.58
N PHE A 55 4.09 7.14 7.30
CA PHE A 55 2.95 7.75 6.62
C PHE A 55 1.62 7.13 7.00
N SER A 56 1.55 5.80 7.04
CA SER A 56 0.28 5.06 7.10
C SER A 56 -0.16 4.66 8.51
N GLY A 57 0.64 4.97 9.54
CA GLY A 57 0.36 4.59 10.92
C GLY A 57 0.48 3.08 11.13
N TYR A 58 1.63 2.50 10.77
CA TYR A 58 1.96 1.08 10.94
C TYR A 58 1.16 0.09 10.09
N LYS A 59 0.55 0.51 8.97
CA LYS A 59 -0.07 -0.46 8.04
C LYS A 59 1.01 -1.29 7.37
N SER A 60 0.84 -2.61 7.38
CA SER A 60 1.83 -3.54 6.87
C SER A 60 1.68 -3.76 5.35
N ILE A 61 2.82 -3.68 4.67
CA ILE A 61 3.02 -4.18 3.31
C ILE A 61 3.82 -5.48 3.40
N SER A 62 3.61 -6.42 2.48
CA SER A 62 4.39 -7.65 2.48
C SER A 62 5.85 -7.36 2.11
N ASN A 63 6.78 -8.06 2.76
CA ASN A 63 8.20 -7.93 2.45
C ASN A 63 8.50 -8.28 0.98
N ASP A 64 7.80 -9.24 0.39
CA ASP A 64 8.00 -9.64 -1.01
C ASP A 64 7.69 -8.50 -1.98
N VAL A 65 6.62 -7.73 -1.73
CA VAL A 65 6.28 -6.56 -2.53
C VAL A 65 7.35 -5.47 -2.36
N LEU A 66 7.81 -5.23 -1.12
CA LEU A 66 8.88 -4.26 -0.87
C LEU A 66 10.18 -4.61 -1.61
N VAL A 67 10.61 -5.87 -1.56
CA VAL A 67 11.84 -6.33 -2.22
C VAL A 67 11.71 -6.25 -3.74
N LYS A 68 10.54 -6.60 -4.28
CA LYS A 68 10.27 -6.49 -5.73
C LYS A 68 10.34 -5.04 -6.21
N GLU A 69 9.75 -4.10 -5.45
CA GLU A 69 9.56 -2.72 -5.90
C GLU A 69 10.76 -1.81 -5.58
N PHE A 70 11.44 -2.00 -4.45
CA PHE A 70 12.51 -1.09 -3.95
C PHE A 70 13.88 -1.81 -3.85
N GLY A 71 13.99 -3.06 -4.28
CA GLY A 71 15.27 -3.78 -4.18
C GLY A 71 15.65 -4.16 -2.75
N ARG A 72 16.64 -5.05 -2.63
CA ARG A 72 17.00 -5.67 -1.36
C ARG A 72 17.72 -4.68 -0.44
N SER A 73 17.41 -4.77 0.84
CA SER A 73 18.19 -4.09 1.88
C SER A 73 19.63 -4.58 1.86
N ASN A 74 20.59 -3.66 1.77
CA ASN A 74 21.98 -3.98 2.02
C ASN A 74 22.28 -3.79 3.52
N ASN A 75 22.80 -4.82 4.18
CA ASN A 75 22.97 -4.89 5.65
C ASN A 75 23.94 -3.86 6.24
N LYS A 76 24.49 -2.93 5.43
CA LYS A 76 25.53 -1.99 5.85
C LYS A 76 25.00 -0.65 6.37
N VAL A 77 23.71 -0.33 6.20
CA VAL A 77 23.14 0.95 6.65
C VAL A 77 22.64 0.84 8.09
N LYS A 78 23.12 1.73 8.98
CA LYS A 78 22.66 1.82 10.37
C LYS A 78 21.18 2.22 10.42
N GLN A 79 20.42 1.63 11.35
CA GLN A 79 18.99 1.94 11.53
C GLN A 79 18.75 3.43 11.79
N GLN A 80 19.60 4.06 12.59
CA GLN A 80 19.52 5.50 12.90
C GLN A 80 19.56 6.37 11.65
N ASN A 81 20.44 6.07 10.69
CA ASN A 81 20.51 6.82 9.43
C ASN A 81 19.18 6.73 8.65
N LEU A 82 18.50 5.58 8.69
CA LEU A 82 17.20 5.42 8.04
C LEU A 82 16.12 6.21 8.77
N ASP A 83 16.16 6.25 10.10
CA ASP A 83 15.22 7.02 10.91
C ASP A 83 15.39 8.53 10.69
N ASP A 84 16.62 9.02 10.59
CA ASP A 84 16.92 10.41 10.28
C ASP A 84 16.37 10.80 8.90
N ILE A 85 16.56 9.95 7.89
CA ILE A 85 15.97 10.15 6.55
C ILE A 85 14.44 10.22 6.64
N VAL A 86 13.80 9.31 7.38
CA VAL A 86 12.34 9.31 7.54
C VAL A 86 11.85 10.58 8.23
N MET A 87 12.55 11.06 9.27
CA MET A 87 12.21 12.31 9.97
C MET A 87 12.31 13.54 9.06
N LEU A 88 13.18 13.51 8.04
CA LEU A 88 13.30 14.59 7.06
C LEU A 88 12.24 14.53 5.95
N ILE A 89 11.96 13.33 5.42
CA ILE A 89 11.06 13.13 4.28
C ILE A 89 9.59 13.28 4.69
N VAL A 90 9.20 12.69 5.83
CA VAL A 90 7.78 12.60 6.21
C VAL A 90 7.12 13.98 6.33
N PRO A 91 7.72 14.99 7.00
CA PRO A 91 7.11 16.32 7.09
C PRO A 91 6.89 16.98 5.73
N ARG A 92 7.83 16.82 4.78
CA ARG A 92 7.74 17.42 3.44
C ARG A 92 6.56 16.88 2.63
N HIS A 93 6.31 15.58 2.76
CA HIS A 93 5.34 14.86 1.93
C HIS A 93 4.03 14.53 2.68
N ARG A 94 3.90 14.92 3.95
CA ARG A 94 2.75 14.53 4.78
C ARG A 94 1.43 15.12 4.27
N HIS A 95 1.43 16.34 3.76
CA HIS A 95 0.21 16.94 3.22
C HIS A 95 -0.20 16.24 1.92
N THR A 96 0.73 16.14 0.96
CA THR A 96 0.56 15.38 -0.29
C THR A 96 0.07 13.96 -0.05
N TYR A 97 0.65 13.25 0.94
CA TYR A 97 0.19 11.92 1.31
C TYR A 97 -1.28 11.92 1.73
N LYS A 98 -1.70 12.85 2.58
CA LYS A 98 -3.08 12.90 3.10
C LYS A 98 -4.07 13.14 1.97
N ASP A 99 -3.75 14.04 1.06
CA ASP A 99 -4.65 14.40 -0.04
C ASP A 99 -4.78 13.23 -1.02
N LEU A 100 -3.64 12.71 -1.51
CA LEU A 100 -3.62 11.57 -2.41
C LEU A 100 -4.23 10.31 -1.79
N TRP A 101 -3.99 10.07 -0.49
CA TRP A 101 -4.59 8.93 0.20
C TRP A 101 -6.09 9.12 0.40
N GLY A 102 -6.56 10.34 0.65
CA GLY A 102 -8.00 10.64 0.75
C GLY A 102 -8.73 10.27 -0.53
N ASP A 103 -8.19 10.67 -1.68
CA ASP A 103 -8.74 10.36 -3.00
C ASP A 103 -8.65 8.87 -3.32
N ALA A 104 -7.48 8.27 -3.12
CA ALA A 104 -7.28 6.85 -3.36
C ALA A 104 -8.19 5.99 -2.48
N LYS A 105 -8.39 6.37 -1.21
CA LYS A 105 -9.25 5.63 -0.29
C LYS A 105 -10.71 5.63 -0.77
N ARG A 106 -11.24 6.79 -1.21
CA ARG A 106 -12.59 6.89 -1.75
C ARG A 106 -12.76 5.99 -2.97
N LYS A 107 -11.83 6.10 -3.93
CA LYS A 107 -11.84 5.25 -5.13
C LYS A 107 -11.80 3.75 -4.79
N ILE A 108 -10.95 3.34 -3.84
CA ILE A 108 -10.87 1.95 -3.39
C ILE A 108 -12.19 1.46 -2.78
N GLU A 109 -12.94 2.33 -2.10
CA GLU A 109 -14.24 2.00 -1.55
C GLU A 109 -15.28 1.81 -2.65
N ASP A 110 -15.33 2.73 -3.62
CA ASP A 110 -16.24 2.65 -4.78
C ASP A 110 -15.96 1.41 -5.65
N ASP A 111 -14.70 1.20 -6.04
CA ASP A 111 -14.26 0.06 -6.85
C ASP A 111 -14.54 -1.28 -6.13
N ALA A 112 -14.45 -1.30 -4.80
CA ALA A 112 -14.72 -2.51 -4.02
C ALA A 112 -16.21 -2.85 -3.95
N ASP A 113 -17.08 -1.84 -3.92
CA ASP A 113 -18.53 -2.05 -3.96
C ASP A 113 -18.97 -2.52 -5.34
N GLU A 114 -18.38 -1.99 -6.42
CA GLU A 114 -18.57 -2.49 -7.77
C GLU A 114 -18.08 -3.94 -7.91
N TYR A 115 -16.86 -4.23 -7.42
CA TYR A 115 -16.30 -5.57 -7.42
C TYR A 115 -17.18 -6.56 -6.65
N LYS A 116 -17.76 -6.15 -5.51
CA LYS A 116 -18.70 -6.96 -4.74
C LYS A 116 -19.96 -7.27 -5.53
N LYS A 117 -20.56 -6.29 -6.21
CA LYS A 117 -21.75 -6.49 -7.05
C LYS A 117 -21.49 -7.53 -8.15
N ARG A 118 -20.38 -7.38 -8.86
CA ARG A 118 -19.96 -8.31 -9.91
C ARG A 118 -19.80 -9.75 -9.41
N ILE A 119 -19.10 -9.95 -8.29
CA ILE A 119 -18.92 -11.32 -7.73
C ILE A 119 -20.27 -11.93 -7.33
N ILE A 120 -21.19 -11.14 -6.75
CA ILE A 120 -22.52 -11.63 -6.38
C ILE A 120 -23.29 -12.12 -7.61
N GLU A 121 -23.21 -11.38 -8.73
CA GLU A 121 -23.83 -11.76 -9.99
C GLU A 121 -23.20 -13.02 -10.58
N GLU A 122 -21.87 -13.11 -10.62
CA GLU A 122 -21.12 -14.28 -11.10
C GLU A 122 -21.39 -15.54 -10.26
N MET A 123 -21.75 -15.40 -8.99
CA MET A 123 -22.06 -16.51 -8.07
C MET A 123 -23.55 -16.88 -8.03
N ARG A 124 -24.43 -16.21 -8.79
CA ARG A 124 -25.83 -16.65 -8.88
C ARG A 124 -25.90 -17.98 -9.63
N PRO A 125 -26.54 -19.02 -9.06
CA PRO A 125 -26.81 -20.22 -9.82
C PRO A 125 -27.76 -19.88 -10.99
N HIS A 126 -27.38 -20.30 -12.20
CA HIS A 126 -28.27 -20.35 -13.35
C HIS A 126 -29.27 -21.50 -13.20
#